data_AF-A0A4Y1S0G9-F1
#
_entry.id   AF-A0A4Y1S0G9-F1
#
_cell.length_a   1.000
_cell.length_b   1.000
_cell.length_c   1.000
_cell.angle_alpha   90.00
_cell.angle_beta   90.00
_cell.angle_gamma   90.00
#
_symmetry.space_group_name_H-M   'P 1'
#
loop_
_entity.id
_entity.type
_entity.pdbx_description
1 polymer ?
#
loop_
_entity_poly.entity_id
_entity_poly.type
_entity_poly.pdbx_seq_one_letter_code
_entity_poly.pdbx_strand_id
1 'polypeptide(L)'
;MGLATWQLHWLGFQPCLNETKGPNKITVGGSENWHYGFDYKQWAWKNGPFYINDTLVFKYDPPNDTTRPHSVYLFQNPWSFMKCDLSQAKMVGKPTQGGGKGFEFVLKRWQPYYFACGEHNGLHCKDGLMRIYI
;
A
#
# COMPACT_ATOMS: atom_id res chain seq x y z
N MET A 1 -31.66 -59.89 -0.45
CA MET A 1 -30.39 -59.28 -0.91
C MET A 1 -30.53 -57.79 -0.59
N GLY A 2 -30.19 -57.25 0.58
CA GLY A 2 -28.92 -57.30 1.35
C GLY A 2 -27.92 -56.35 0.68
N LEU A 3 -27.23 -55.38 1.28
CA LEU A 3 -27.03 -54.85 2.64
C LEU A 3 -26.49 -53.40 2.50
N ALA A 4 -26.54 -52.63 3.59
CA ALA A 4 -25.97 -51.28 3.71
C ALA A 4 -24.42 -51.25 3.76
N THR A 5 -23.86 -50.02 3.79
CA THR A 5 -22.51 -49.59 4.27
C THR A 5 -21.32 -49.72 3.27
N TRP A 6 -20.25 -48.93 3.22
CA TRP A 6 -19.56 -47.99 4.14
C TRP A 6 -18.83 -46.86 3.39
N GLN A 7 -18.55 -45.78 4.12
CA GLN A 7 -17.63 -44.69 3.79
C GLN A 7 -16.16 -45.16 3.89
N LEU A 8 -15.32 -44.81 2.91
CA LEU A 8 -13.86 -44.88 3.01
C LEU A 8 -13.26 -43.53 2.64
N HIS A 9 -12.80 -42.80 3.65
CA HIS A 9 -11.73 -41.81 3.54
C HIS A 9 -10.43 -42.52 3.12
N TRP A 10 -9.58 -41.89 2.30
CA TRP A 10 -8.13 -41.70 2.53
C TRP A 10 -7.50 -40.88 1.36
N LEU A 11 -6.88 -39.75 1.74
CA LEU A 11 -5.74 -39.03 1.10
C LEU A 11 -5.91 -38.37 -0.27
N GLY A 12 -6.74 -37.32 -0.33
CA GLY A 12 -6.57 -36.25 -1.31
C GLY A 12 -5.85 -35.07 -0.67
N PHE A 13 -4.51 -35.06 -0.62
CA PHE A 13 -3.75 -33.81 -0.50
C PHE A 13 -4.03 -33.03 -1.79
N GLN A 14 -5.12 -32.24 -1.83
CA GLN A 14 -5.18 -31.11 -2.73
C GLN A 14 -4.14 -30.14 -2.20
N PRO A 15 -3.06 -29.82 -2.95
CA PRO A 15 -2.32 -28.62 -2.65
C PRO A 15 -3.37 -27.51 -2.67
N CYS A 16 -3.45 -26.69 -1.63
CA CYS A 16 -4.10 -25.40 -1.71
C CYS A 16 -3.31 -24.61 -2.76
N LEU A 17 -3.57 -24.85 -4.04
CA LEU A 17 -3.16 -23.96 -5.11
C LEU A 17 -4.00 -22.72 -4.87
N ASN A 18 -3.45 -21.82 -4.05
CA ASN A 18 -3.82 -20.42 -4.08
C ASN A 18 -3.65 -20.02 -5.54
N GLU A 19 -4.76 -19.94 -6.28
CA GLU A 19 -4.76 -19.23 -7.54
C GLU A 19 -4.17 -17.87 -7.22
N THR A 20 -2.98 -17.61 -7.76
CA THR A 20 -2.41 -16.28 -7.74
C THR A 20 -3.32 -15.44 -8.61
N LYS A 21 -4.33 -14.82 -7.98
CA LYS A 21 -5.06 -13.70 -8.58
C LYS A 21 -3.98 -12.79 -9.15
N GLY A 22 -4.10 -12.47 -10.44
CA GLY A 22 -3.14 -11.61 -11.12
C GLY A 22 -2.91 -10.30 -10.37
N PRO A 23 -2.00 -9.44 -10.84
CA PRO A 23 -1.58 -8.25 -10.12
C PRO A 23 -2.74 -7.45 -9.52
N ASN A 24 -2.71 -7.21 -8.22
CA ASN A 24 -3.80 -6.56 -7.50
C ASN A 24 -3.70 -5.04 -7.60
N LYS A 25 -4.84 -4.35 -7.63
CA LYS A 25 -4.91 -2.90 -7.37
C LYS A 25 -5.29 -2.68 -5.91
N ILE A 26 -4.40 -2.09 -5.14
CA ILE A 26 -4.51 -1.95 -3.69
C ILE A 26 -4.57 -0.47 -3.33
N THR A 27 -5.70 -0.01 -2.78
CA THR A 27 -5.81 1.37 -2.30
C THR A 27 -5.12 1.49 -0.95
N VAL A 28 -4.08 2.32 -0.87
CA VAL A 28 -3.30 2.53 0.36
C VAL A 28 -4.19 3.20 1.40
N GLY A 29 -4.32 2.59 2.58
CA GLY A 29 -5.25 3.02 3.62
C GLY A 29 -6.68 2.48 3.49
N GLY A 30 -7.00 1.74 2.42
CA GLY A 30 -8.35 1.20 2.22
C GLY A 30 -9.41 2.29 2.12
N SER A 31 -10.43 2.25 2.98
CA SER A 31 -11.49 3.27 3.05
C SER A 31 -11.00 4.62 3.59
N GLU A 32 -9.95 4.62 4.40
CA GLU A 32 -9.36 5.84 4.96
C GLU A 32 -8.58 6.63 3.89
N ASN A 33 -8.10 5.95 2.85
CA ASN A 33 -7.23 6.50 1.81
C ASN A 33 -5.92 7.08 2.39
N TRP A 34 -5.31 8.04 1.70
CA TRP A 34 -4.03 8.67 2.05
C TRP A 34 -4.24 10.04 2.73
N HIS A 35 -4.19 10.10 4.06
CA HIS A 35 -4.43 11.31 4.85
C HIS A 35 -3.62 11.36 6.15
N TYR A 36 -3.65 12.51 6.81
CA TYR A 36 -2.94 12.79 8.06
C TYR A 36 -3.54 12.01 9.24
N GLY A 37 -2.68 11.42 10.07
CA GLY A 37 -3.05 10.82 11.36
C GLY A 37 -3.46 9.35 11.32
N PHE A 38 -3.27 8.65 10.19
CA PHE A 38 -3.62 7.24 10.04
C PHE A 38 -2.41 6.31 10.21
N ASP A 39 -2.61 5.16 10.86
CA ASP A 39 -1.56 4.15 11.09
C ASP A 39 -1.38 3.24 9.87
N TYR A 40 -0.63 3.74 8.88
CA TYR A 40 -0.29 2.97 7.68
C TYR A 40 0.60 1.76 7.95
N LYS A 41 1.37 1.75 9.06
CA LYS A 41 2.20 0.60 9.41
C LYS A 41 1.32 -0.58 9.82
N GLN A 42 0.35 -0.35 10.71
CA GLN A 42 -0.60 -1.38 11.10
C GLN A 42 -1.46 -1.80 9.90
N TRP A 43 -1.88 -0.85 9.06
CA TRP A 43 -2.63 -1.15 7.84
C TRP A 43 -1.82 -2.05 6.89
N ALA A 44 -0.55 -1.73 6.61
CA ALA A 44 0.29 -2.52 5.71
C ALA A 44 0.49 -3.95 6.24
N TRP A 45 0.71 -4.08 7.55
CA TRP A 45 0.86 -5.39 8.19
C TRP A 45 -0.39 -6.27 8.07
N LYS A 46 -1.59 -5.68 8.15
CA LYS A 46 -2.88 -6.41 8.02
C LYS A 46 -3.26 -6.74 6.57
N ASN A 47 -2.80 -5.95 5.60
CA ASN A 47 -3.22 -6.04 4.20
C ASN A 47 -2.16 -6.64 3.27
N GLY A 48 -0.96 -6.91 3.77
CA GLY A 48 0.03 -7.72 3.06
C GLY A 48 -0.37 -9.20 2.99
N PRO A 49 0.38 -10.03 2.25
CA PRO A 49 1.60 -9.68 1.51
C PRO A 49 1.35 -8.86 0.23
N PHE A 50 2.36 -8.07 -0.16
CA PHE A 50 2.39 -7.32 -1.42
C PHE A 50 3.31 -8.02 -2.42
N TYR A 51 2.92 -8.08 -3.68
CA TYR A 51 3.62 -8.83 -4.72
C TYR A 51 4.15 -7.93 -5.85
N ILE A 52 5.10 -8.46 -6.60
CA ILE A 52 5.60 -7.82 -7.83
C ILE A 52 4.42 -7.65 -8.79
N ASN A 53 4.37 -6.48 -9.44
CA ASN A 53 3.33 -5.97 -10.32
C ASN A 53 2.04 -5.53 -9.63
N ASP A 54 1.87 -5.73 -8.32
CA ASP A 54 0.78 -5.06 -7.61
C ASP A 54 0.88 -3.55 -7.81
N THR A 55 -0.28 -2.91 -7.90
CA THR A 55 -0.41 -1.46 -8.08
C THR A 55 -0.95 -0.86 -6.80
N LEU A 56 -0.15 -0.03 -6.15
CA LEU A 56 -0.60 0.83 -5.06
C LEU A 56 -1.36 2.02 -5.64
N VAL A 57 -2.54 2.30 -5.09
CA VAL A 57 -3.36 3.45 -5.44
C VAL A 57 -3.41 4.39 -4.25
N PHE A 58 -2.80 5.56 -4.39
CA PHE A 58 -2.84 6.62 -3.39
C PHE A 58 -3.95 7.60 -3.74
N LYS A 59 -5.00 7.62 -2.92
CA LYS A 59 -6.13 8.55 -3.05
C LYS A 59 -6.04 9.64 -1.99
N TYR A 60 -6.13 10.88 -2.42
CA TYR A 60 -6.11 12.05 -1.54
C TYR A 60 -6.71 13.24 -2.28
N ASP A 61 -7.37 14.13 -1.55
CA ASP A 61 -8.05 15.26 -2.16
C ASP A 61 -7.04 16.22 -2.82
N PRO A 62 -7.27 16.65 -4.07
CA PRO A 62 -6.49 17.71 -4.67
C PRO A 62 -6.57 19.00 -3.83
N PRO A 63 -5.48 19.78 -3.76
CA PRO A 63 -5.48 21.01 -2.95
C PRO A 63 -6.50 22.03 -3.49
N ASN A 64 -7.14 22.72 -2.57
CA ASN A 64 -8.01 23.89 -2.81
C ASN A 64 -7.86 24.86 -1.62
N ASP A 65 -8.67 25.92 -1.56
CA ASP A 65 -8.60 26.95 -0.51
C ASP A 65 -8.74 26.41 0.92
N THR A 66 -9.35 25.23 1.09
CA THR A 66 -9.61 24.60 2.40
C THR A 66 -8.92 23.25 2.58
N THR A 67 -8.54 22.58 1.49
CA THR A 67 -7.89 21.27 1.51
C THR A 67 -6.38 21.41 1.44
N ARG A 68 -5.69 20.97 2.49
CA ARG A 68 -4.22 20.94 2.51
C ARG A 68 -3.71 19.93 1.47
N PRO A 69 -2.61 20.25 0.76
CA PRO A 69 -2.05 19.32 -0.21
C PRO A 69 -1.53 18.05 0.48
N HIS A 70 -1.57 16.94 -0.26
CA HIS A 70 -0.85 15.71 0.04
C HIS A 70 -0.04 15.29 -1.18
N SER A 71 1.08 14.61 -1.00
CA SER A 71 1.87 14.06 -2.11
C SER A 71 2.37 12.68 -1.77
N VAL A 72 3.01 12.04 -2.74
CA VAL A 72 3.66 10.73 -2.56
C VAL A 72 5.11 10.86 -2.99
N TYR A 73 6.01 10.75 -2.03
CA TYR A 73 7.45 10.67 -2.23
C TYR A 73 7.92 9.23 -2.03
N LEU A 74 8.80 8.77 -2.90
CA LEU A 74 9.51 7.51 -2.80
C LEU A 74 10.93 7.76 -2.28
N PHE A 75 11.30 7.12 -1.17
CA PHE A 75 12.62 7.19 -0.58
C PHE A 75 13.51 6.06 -1.12
N GLN A 76 14.80 6.37 -1.27
CA GLN A 76 15.79 5.42 -1.81
C GLN A 76 16.40 4.52 -0.73
N ASN A 77 16.32 4.92 0.54
CA ASN A 77 16.92 4.20 1.66
C ASN A 77 16.07 4.32 2.93
N PRO A 78 16.15 3.34 3.85
CA PRO A 78 15.35 3.33 5.08
C PRO A 78 15.72 4.45 6.07
N TRP A 79 16.99 4.89 6.11
CA TRP A 79 17.42 5.94 7.05
C TRP A 79 16.78 7.29 6.77
N SER A 80 16.77 7.72 5.51
CA SER A 80 16.09 8.95 5.08
C SER A 80 14.58 8.84 5.32
N PHE A 81 13.98 7.68 5.06
CA PHE A 81 12.56 7.44 5.34
C PHE A 81 12.22 7.58 6.83
N MET A 82 13.01 6.96 7.72
CA MET A 82 12.79 7.04 9.17
C MET A 82 12.88 8.48 9.68
N LYS A 83 13.80 9.28 9.12
CA LYS A 83 14.01 10.68 9.46
C LYS A 83 13.10 11.67 8.71
N CYS A 84 12.29 11.19 7.76
CA CYS A 84 11.53 12.03 6.83
C CYS A 84 12.42 13.05 6.09
N ASP A 85 13.66 12.66 5.75
CA ASP A 85 14.60 13.47 4.97
C ASP A 85 14.28 13.36 3.47
N LEU A 86 13.68 14.41 2.93
CA LEU A 86 13.22 14.47 1.54
C LEU A 86 14.34 14.83 0.54
N SER A 87 15.57 15.13 0.99
CA SER A 87 16.65 15.65 0.13
C SER A 87 16.99 14.75 -1.06
N GLN A 88 16.84 13.43 -0.90
CA GLN A 88 17.05 12.41 -1.93
C GLN A 88 15.76 11.65 -2.31
N ALA A 89 14.63 12.01 -1.68
CA ALA A 89 13.36 11.39 -1.97
C ALA A 89 12.78 11.95 -3.27
N LYS A 90 12.20 11.08 -4.10
CA LYS A 90 11.61 11.48 -5.38
C LYS A 90 10.10 11.63 -5.23
N MET A 91 9.56 12.79 -5.56
CA MET A 91 8.11 12.93 -5.73
C MET A 91 7.66 12.04 -6.90
N VAL A 92 6.81 11.06 -6.60
CA VAL A 92 6.23 10.15 -7.60
C VAL A 92 4.77 10.48 -7.86
N GLY A 93 4.03 10.97 -6.86
CA GLY A 93 2.66 11.48 -6.99
C GLY A 93 2.56 12.93 -6.54
N LYS A 94 2.11 13.80 -7.45
CA LYS A 94 1.92 15.24 -7.22
C LYS A 94 0.61 15.52 -6.46
N PRO A 95 0.49 16.68 -5.79
CA PRO A 95 -0.74 17.05 -5.07
C PRO A 95 -2.05 16.97 -5.85
N THR A 96 -2.01 17.19 -7.16
CA THR A 96 -3.21 17.13 -8.01
C THR A 96 -3.58 15.73 -8.48
N GLN A 97 -2.75 14.71 -8.22
CA GLN A 97 -2.91 13.37 -8.79
C GLN A 97 -3.66 12.38 -7.88
N GLY A 98 -3.92 12.74 -6.62
CA GLY A 98 -4.65 11.88 -5.69
C GLY A 98 -6.16 11.82 -5.90
N GLY A 99 -6.73 12.78 -6.64
CA GLY A 99 -8.17 12.85 -6.90
C GLY A 99 -8.68 11.78 -7.87
N GLY A 100 -10.00 11.59 -7.91
CA GLY A 100 -10.65 10.68 -8.84
C GLY A 100 -10.18 9.22 -8.69
N LYS A 101 -9.46 8.71 -9.69
CA LYS A 101 -8.92 7.33 -9.67
C LYS A 101 -7.74 7.18 -8.70
N GLY A 102 -7.09 8.29 -8.30
CA GLY A 102 -5.89 8.28 -7.47
C GLY A 102 -4.59 8.13 -8.26
N PHE A 103 -3.48 8.36 -7.58
CA PHE A 103 -2.15 8.16 -8.12
C PHE A 103 -1.75 6.68 -8.04
N GLU A 104 -1.44 6.06 -9.18
CA GLU A 104 -1.06 4.65 -9.25
C GLU A 104 0.46 4.47 -9.30
N PHE A 105 0.99 3.57 -8.47
CA PHE A 105 2.39 3.16 -8.45
C PHE A 105 2.52 1.64 -8.52
N VAL A 106 3.21 1.13 -9.55
CA VAL A 106 3.40 -0.31 -9.76
C VAL A 106 4.68 -0.80 -9.08
N LEU A 107 4.59 -1.87 -8.30
CA LEU A 107 5.73 -2.52 -7.62
C LEU A 107 6.52 -3.39 -8.60
N LYS A 108 7.46 -2.80 -9.34
CA LYS A 108 8.15 -3.48 -10.46
C LYS A 108 9.34 -4.36 -10.06
N ARG A 109 9.79 -4.29 -8.81
CA ARG A 109 11.02 -4.95 -8.32
C ARG A 109 10.77 -5.61 -6.98
N TRP A 110 11.44 -6.74 -6.75
CA TRP A 110 11.50 -7.39 -5.44
C TRP A 110 12.48 -6.65 -4.52
N GLN A 111 11.97 -5.63 -3.83
CA GLN A 111 12.70 -4.81 -2.87
C GLN A 111 11.69 -4.13 -1.94
N PRO A 112 12.11 -3.65 -0.76
CA PRO A 112 11.29 -2.77 0.04
C PRO A 112 11.01 -1.45 -0.68
N TYR A 113 9.81 -0.90 -0.51
CA TYR A 113 9.44 0.44 -0.95
C TYR A 113 9.06 1.30 0.25
N TYR A 114 9.51 2.55 0.23
CA TYR A 114 9.32 3.51 1.32
C TYR A 114 8.62 4.75 0.77
N PHE A 115 7.34 4.93 1.11
CA PHE A 115 6.55 6.06 0.63
C PHE A 115 6.17 6.99 1.78
N ALA A 116 6.19 8.30 1.56
CA ALA A 116 5.63 9.25 2.52
C ALA A 116 5.09 10.51 1.85
N CYS A 117 4.32 11.29 2.60
CA CYS A 117 3.86 12.60 2.17
C CYS A 117 4.97 13.63 2.40
N GLY A 118 5.37 14.33 1.34
CA GLY A 118 6.44 15.33 1.40
C GLY A 118 5.97 16.74 1.78
N GLU A 119 4.66 16.97 1.82
CA GLU A 119 4.08 18.29 2.08
C GLU A 119 4.50 18.87 3.42
N HIS A 120 4.53 20.21 3.46
CA HIS A 120 5.02 21.00 4.59
C HIS A 120 6.44 20.60 5.03
N ASN A 121 7.35 20.44 4.06
CA ASN A 121 8.75 20.06 4.29
C ASN A 121 8.89 18.77 5.12
N GLY A 122 8.04 17.78 4.84
CA GLY A 122 8.08 16.48 5.52
C GLY A 122 7.34 16.42 6.86
N LEU A 123 6.66 17.48 7.29
CA LEU A 123 5.87 17.48 8.53
C LEU A 123 4.76 16.42 8.48
N HIS A 124 4.10 16.24 7.33
CA HIS A 124 3.10 15.18 7.15
C HIS A 124 3.69 13.77 7.32
N CYS A 125 4.94 13.55 6.90
CA CYS A 125 5.65 12.28 7.15
C CYS A 125 6.01 12.11 8.64
N LYS A 126 6.53 13.17 9.27
CA LYS A 126 7.12 13.11 10.61
C LYS A 126 6.06 13.06 11.71
N ASP A 127 5.12 13.99 11.67
CA ASP A 127 4.14 14.22 12.72
C ASP A 127 2.74 13.72 12.30
N GLY A 128 2.49 13.63 10.99
CA GLY A 128 1.22 13.19 10.42
C GLY A 128 1.11 11.70 10.17
N LEU A 129 2.15 10.92 10.48
CA LEU A 129 2.19 9.48 10.22
C LEU A 129 1.94 9.08 8.76
N MET A 130 1.97 10.03 7.81
CA MET A 130 1.70 9.80 6.39
C MET A 130 2.90 9.15 5.72
N ARG A 131 3.20 7.91 6.12
CA ARG A 131 4.33 7.13 5.66
C ARG A 131 4.03 5.65 5.74
N ILE A 132 4.45 4.90 4.73
CA ILE A 132 4.26 3.45 4.63
C ILE A 132 5.54 2.82 4.10
N TYR A 133 5.88 1.65 4.64
CA TYR A 133 6.88 0.77 4.06
C TYR A 133 6.24 -0.57 3.75
N ILE A 134 6.58 -1.15 2.60
CA ILE A 134 6.11 -2.47 2.15
C ILE A 134 7.24 -3.25 1.50
#